data_AF-A0A1E7HWH7-F1
#
_entry.id   AF-A0A1E7HWH7-F1
#
_cell.length_a   1.000
_cell.length_b   1.000
_cell.length_c   1.000
_cell.angle_alpha   90.00
_cell.angle_beta   90.00
_cell.angle_gamma   90.00
#
_symmetry.space_group_name_H-M   'P 1'
#
loop_
_entity.id
_entity.type
_entity.pdbx_description
1 polymer ?
#
loop_
_entity_poly.entity_id
_entity_poly.type
_entity_poly.pdbx_seq_one_letter_code
_entity_poly.pdbx_strand_id
1 'polypeptide(L)'
;MFTKIFFTNEHFEEGLVEAVGNRLKNGEYTDAILVGTKYLTDVLRQKGNVEGDGAQLVGQVLGGNAPSFPLNKLQTVSEKNEQKGIEQLLRGFYIGVRNPRTHEITEDTEDFCIRALVIIDTALQYLNRKAEEFDVTAFVDRIYDPHFVPSEEYAQTLVSQVPVNKILDVFLQAFERRLEGNTKDIKHAFEALYQVMPENQIAQAVEKIGDALRIETEASNIASLFRFLKPSSWSLLQADVRIRVENMIIAGCKTGTYDVYSGIKKGPLGTWGNTFGRYFQRKDDLAQALIVRLGSDWYTQNYVGQYFMYSLPVIVTDDELVEKATDMLAYAALDNKAKVVRSKLIDVCQNYPAKWKELLKVYVQERKEYDNDYADKVLELLE
;
A
#
# COMPACT_ATOMS: atom_id res chain seq x y z
N MET A 1 43.15 5.73 31.49
CA MET A 1 43.91 6.30 30.35
C MET A 1 43.97 5.18 29.31
N PHE A 2 43.40 5.38 28.12
CA PHE A 2 43.20 4.32 27.14
C PHE A 2 44.54 3.92 26.50
N THR A 3 45.23 2.94 27.08
CA THR A 3 46.52 2.45 26.58
C THR A 3 46.35 1.21 25.72
N LYS A 4 47.33 0.90 24.87
CA LYS A 4 47.30 -0.27 23.98
C LYS A 4 47.16 -1.62 24.70
N ILE A 5 47.43 -1.67 26.00
CA ILE A 5 47.31 -2.87 26.83
C ILE A 5 45.85 -3.34 26.93
N PHE A 6 44.89 -2.41 26.81
CA PHE A 6 43.46 -2.73 26.87
C PHE A 6 42.85 -3.06 25.50
N PHE A 7 43.64 -3.05 24.42
CA PHE A 7 43.16 -3.45 23.11
C PHE A 7 43.24 -4.98 22.98
N THR A 8 42.21 -5.66 23.50
CA THR A 8 42.07 -7.12 23.55
C THR A 8 40.64 -7.53 23.23
N ASN A 9 40.41 -8.81 22.92
CA ASN A 9 39.07 -9.37 22.66
C ASN A 9 38.11 -9.27 23.87
N GLU A 10 38.62 -8.94 25.06
CA GLU A 10 37.78 -8.70 26.24
C GLU A 10 37.09 -7.32 26.20
N HIS A 11 37.65 -6.38 25.44
CA HIS A 11 37.22 -4.98 25.43
C HIS A 11 36.83 -4.48 24.04
N PHE A 12 37.24 -5.19 22.99
CA PHE A 12 37.01 -4.85 21.58
C PHE A 12 36.47 -6.06 20.83
N GLU A 13 35.74 -5.78 19.75
CA GLU A 13 35.25 -6.78 18.81
C GLU A 13 36.41 -7.61 18.25
N GLU A 14 36.22 -8.93 18.20
CA GLU A 14 37.28 -9.90 17.87
C GLU A 14 37.85 -9.68 16.48
N GLY A 15 37.00 -9.46 15.46
CA GLY A 15 37.44 -9.18 14.10
C GLY A 15 38.25 -7.89 13.97
N LEU A 16 37.94 -6.86 14.75
CA LEU A 16 38.73 -5.63 14.83
C LEU A 16 40.11 -5.89 15.43
N VAL A 17 40.20 -6.67 16.52
CA VAL A 17 41.48 -7.01 17.15
C VAL A 17 42.35 -7.83 16.20
N GLU A 18 41.76 -8.81 15.51
CA GLU A 18 42.44 -9.60 14.48
C GLU A 18 42.94 -8.76 13.31
N ALA A 19 42.11 -7.83 12.80
CA ALA A 19 42.48 -6.95 11.70
C ALA A 19 43.66 -6.04 12.05
N VAL A 20 43.68 -5.49 13.27
CA VAL A 20 44.78 -4.66 13.76
C VAL A 20 46.05 -5.49 13.98
N GLY A 21 45.93 -6.70 14.54
CA GLY A 21 47.04 -7.62 14.74
C GLY A 21 48.13 -7.04 15.65
N ASN A 22 49.41 -7.10 15.23
CA ASN A 22 50.55 -6.69 16.05
C ASN A 22 50.94 -5.20 15.91
N ARG A 23 50.24 -4.41 15.08
CA ARG A 23 50.59 -3.01 14.76
C ARG A 23 50.77 -2.12 16.00
N LEU A 24 49.85 -2.24 16.97
CA LEU A 24 49.95 -1.47 18.22
C LEU A 24 51.19 -1.83 19.06
N LYS A 25 51.62 -3.10 19.02
CA LYS A 25 52.84 -3.55 19.72
C LYS A 25 54.08 -2.99 19.04
N ASN A 26 54.06 -2.90 17.72
CA ASN A 26 55.15 -2.36 16.90
C ASN A 26 55.21 -0.82 16.89
N GLY A 27 54.21 -0.13 17.43
CA GLY A 27 54.12 1.35 17.36
C GLY A 27 53.63 1.86 15.99
N GLU A 28 53.04 0.99 15.17
CA GLU A 28 52.50 1.29 13.84
C GLU A 28 51.08 1.87 13.96
N TYR A 29 50.94 2.99 14.66
CA TYR A 29 49.65 3.55 15.09
C TYR A 29 48.78 4.01 13.91
N THR A 30 49.35 4.72 12.93
CA THR A 30 48.62 5.16 11.74
C THR A 30 48.08 3.96 10.95
N ASP A 31 48.91 2.91 10.79
CA ASP A 31 48.51 1.71 10.06
C ASP A 31 47.44 0.91 10.82
N ALA A 32 47.50 0.87 12.16
CA ALA A 32 46.46 0.26 12.99
C ALA A 32 45.07 0.90 12.76
N ILE A 33 45.01 2.24 12.68
CA ILE A 33 43.77 2.96 12.35
C ILE A 33 43.28 2.60 10.95
N LEU A 34 44.18 2.56 9.97
CA LEU A 34 43.83 2.27 8.57
C LEU A 34 43.28 0.85 8.40
N VAL A 35 43.90 -0.16 9.00
CA VAL A 35 43.40 -1.54 8.90
C VAL A 35 42.12 -1.77 9.69
N GLY A 36 41.96 -1.13 10.86
CA GLY A 36 40.71 -1.17 11.60
C GLY A 36 39.58 -0.50 10.81
N THR A 37 39.86 0.61 10.13
CA THR A 37 38.87 1.26 9.26
C THR A 37 38.53 0.43 8.03
N LYS A 38 39.51 -0.27 7.45
CA LYS A 38 39.28 -1.20 6.35
C LYS A 38 38.33 -2.33 6.78
N TYR A 39 38.55 -2.91 7.96
CA TYR A 39 37.65 -3.92 8.50
C TYR A 39 36.22 -3.39 8.68
N LEU A 40 36.06 -2.19 9.26
CA LEU A 40 34.74 -1.53 9.34
C LEU A 40 34.11 -1.29 7.96
N THR A 41 34.91 -0.93 6.96
CA THR A 41 34.43 -0.74 5.57
C THR A 41 33.87 -2.06 5.02
N ASP A 42 34.57 -3.17 5.25
CA ASP A 42 34.15 -4.49 4.78
C ASP A 42 32.86 -4.96 5.50
N VAL A 43 32.73 -4.71 6.81
CA VAL A 43 31.48 -4.98 7.55
C VAL A 43 30.32 -4.14 7.00
N LEU A 44 30.53 -2.85 6.70
CA LEU A 44 29.49 -2.00 6.12
C LEU A 44 29.03 -2.51 4.74
N ARG A 45 29.97 -2.93 3.87
CA ARG A 45 29.63 -3.52 2.56
C ARG A 45 28.78 -4.78 2.72
N GLN A 46 29.17 -5.66 3.63
CA GLN A 46 28.43 -6.89 3.91
C GLN A 46 27.03 -6.61 4.45
N LYS A 47 26.90 -5.72 5.45
CA LYS A 47 25.62 -5.39 6.08
C LYS A 47 24.66 -4.66 5.14
N GLY A 48 25.20 -3.78 4.29
CA GLY A 48 24.41 -3.03 3.32
C GLY A 48 24.17 -3.75 1.99
N ASN A 49 24.85 -4.87 1.73
CA ASN A 49 24.89 -5.56 0.44
C ASN A 49 25.16 -4.60 -0.73
N VAL A 50 26.12 -3.69 -0.54
CA VAL A 50 26.51 -2.66 -1.52
C VAL A 50 28.02 -2.57 -1.62
N GLU A 51 28.49 -2.25 -2.82
CA GLU A 51 29.88 -1.85 -3.06
C GLU A 51 30.07 -0.36 -2.80
N GLY A 52 31.28 0.06 -2.49
CA GLY A 52 31.61 1.47 -2.26
C GLY A 52 32.72 1.66 -1.25
N ASP A 53 33.00 2.91 -0.90
CA ASP A 53 34.01 3.26 0.11
C ASP A 53 33.69 4.59 0.80
N GLY A 54 34.34 4.81 1.95
CA GLY A 54 34.34 6.10 2.64
C GLY A 54 32.97 6.57 3.14
N ALA A 55 32.82 7.88 3.27
CA ALA A 55 31.58 8.50 3.72
C ALA A 55 30.40 8.30 2.76
N GLN A 56 30.65 7.97 1.49
CA GLN A 56 29.58 7.63 0.54
C GLN A 56 28.96 6.27 0.89
N LEU A 57 29.79 5.25 1.15
CA LEU A 57 29.33 3.93 1.59
C LEU A 57 28.46 4.03 2.85
N VAL A 58 28.93 4.75 3.87
CA VAL A 58 28.16 4.96 5.11
C VAL A 58 26.77 5.52 4.81
N GLY A 59 26.68 6.47 3.88
CA GLY A 59 25.42 7.05 3.43
C GLY A 59 24.48 6.10 2.73
N GLN A 60 25.03 5.21 1.89
CA GLN A 60 24.25 4.19 1.19
C GLN A 60 23.71 3.13 2.16
N VAL A 61 24.49 2.81 3.20
CA VAL A 61 24.14 1.75 4.16
C VAL A 61 23.19 2.24 5.25
N LEU A 62 23.51 3.36 5.90
CA LEU A 62 22.84 3.82 7.11
C LEU A 62 21.99 5.08 6.92
N GLY A 63 22.09 5.74 5.76
CA GLY A 63 21.45 7.03 5.50
C GLY A 63 20.04 6.93 4.91
N GLY A 64 19.37 8.07 4.87
CA GLY A 64 18.03 8.20 4.30
C GLY A 64 16.88 7.84 5.26
N ASN A 65 15.65 7.93 4.76
CA ASN A 65 14.45 7.60 5.53
C ASN A 65 14.21 6.08 5.64
N ALA A 66 14.78 5.30 4.72
CA ALA A 66 14.74 3.85 4.68
C ALA A 66 16.16 3.34 4.40
N PRO A 67 17.03 3.28 5.42
CA PRO A 67 18.41 2.82 5.25
C PRO A 67 18.43 1.35 4.81
N SER A 68 19.44 0.95 4.03
CA SER A 68 19.56 -0.45 3.62
C SER A 68 19.85 -1.36 4.81
N PHE A 69 20.54 -0.83 5.83
CA PHE A 69 20.75 -1.49 7.11
C PHE A 69 20.21 -0.64 8.27
N PRO A 70 19.01 -0.94 8.78
CA PRO A 70 18.48 -0.30 9.99
C PRO A 70 19.18 -0.85 11.25
N LEU A 71 19.68 0.04 12.12
CA LEU A 71 20.34 -0.31 13.39
C LEU A 71 19.36 -0.72 14.50
N ASN A 72 18.09 -0.34 14.34
CA ASN A 72 16.99 -0.60 15.27
C ASN A 72 15.65 -0.63 14.48
N LYS A 73 14.50 -0.61 15.17
CA LYS A 73 13.18 -0.76 14.52
C LYS A 73 12.74 0.50 13.74
N LEU A 74 13.41 1.64 13.92
CA LEU A 74 13.07 2.94 13.30
C LEU A 74 11.61 3.38 13.50
N GLN A 75 10.96 2.93 14.57
CA GLN A 75 9.55 3.24 14.84
C GLN A 75 9.43 4.58 15.57
N THR A 76 10.24 4.78 16.61
CA THR A 76 10.20 5.97 17.46
C THR A 76 11.10 7.09 16.94
N VAL A 77 10.85 8.32 17.40
CA VAL A 77 11.72 9.47 17.12
C VAL A 77 13.13 9.22 17.66
N SER A 78 13.25 8.61 18.84
CA SER A 78 14.54 8.27 19.46
C SER A 78 15.34 7.28 18.61
N GLU A 79 14.69 6.23 18.11
CA GLU A 79 15.30 5.23 17.23
C GLU A 79 15.78 5.83 15.91
N LYS A 80 14.97 6.70 15.29
CA LYS A 80 15.34 7.44 14.07
C LYS A 80 16.51 8.40 14.31
N ASN A 81 16.54 9.05 15.48
CA ASN A 81 17.65 9.93 15.87
C ASN A 81 18.93 9.14 16.13
N GLU A 82 18.85 7.96 16.75
CA GLU A 82 20.01 7.06 16.94
C GLU A 82 20.59 6.65 15.59
N GLN A 83 19.76 6.16 14.65
CA GLN A 83 20.19 5.83 13.28
C GLN A 83 20.93 6.98 12.62
N LYS A 84 20.30 8.16 12.59
CA LYS A 84 20.86 9.35 11.96
C LYS A 84 22.15 9.81 12.65
N GLY A 85 22.21 9.74 13.97
CA GLY A 85 23.39 10.12 14.75
C GLY A 85 24.59 9.24 14.44
N ILE A 86 24.40 7.91 14.42
CA ILE A 86 25.49 6.96 14.10
C ILE A 86 25.95 7.12 12.64
N GLU A 87 25.02 7.33 11.70
CA GLU A 87 25.36 7.61 10.30
C GLU A 87 26.25 8.85 10.16
N GLN A 88 25.90 9.95 10.83
CA GLN A 88 26.66 11.19 10.79
C GLN A 88 28.04 11.07 11.44
N LEU A 89 28.12 10.39 12.60
CA LEU A 89 29.39 10.14 13.28
C LEU A 89 30.35 9.34 12.40
N LEU A 90 29.85 8.29 11.75
CA LEU A 90 30.65 7.47 10.85
C LEU A 90 31.13 8.24 9.62
N ARG A 91 30.26 9.05 8.99
CA ARG A 91 30.71 9.93 7.89
C ARG A 91 31.79 10.89 8.36
N GLY A 92 31.60 11.52 9.52
CA GLY A 92 32.58 12.40 10.14
C GLY A 92 33.91 11.70 10.39
N PHE A 93 33.89 10.46 10.86
CA PHE A 93 35.09 9.65 11.05
C PHE A 93 35.83 9.39 9.73
N TYR A 94 35.13 8.98 8.68
CA TYR A 94 35.78 8.77 7.38
C TYR A 94 36.39 10.06 6.82
N ILE A 95 35.65 11.17 6.88
CA ILE A 95 36.09 12.45 6.31
C ILE A 95 37.23 13.07 7.13
N GLY A 96 37.10 13.10 8.45
CA GLY A 96 38.00 13.83 9.35
C GLY A 96 39.15 13.01 9.91
N VAL A 97 39.02 11.68 9.98
CA VAL A 97 40.05 10.79 10.53
C VAL A 97 40.67 9.94 9.43
N ARG A 98 39.88 9.12 8.73
CA ARG A 98 40.46 8.17 7.77
C ARG A 98 41.05 8.85 6.54
N ASN A 99 40.32 9.74 5.87
CA ASN A 99 40.73 10.31 4.59
C ASN A 99 42.07 11.08 4.63
N PRO A 100 42.35 11.91 5.66
CA PRO A 100 43.67 12.54 5.79
C PRO A 100 44.82 11.52 5.79
N ARG A 101 44.65 10.39 6.50
CA ARG A 101 45.66 9.33 6.62
C ARG A 101 45.89 8.54 5.32
N THR A 102 44.93 8.59 4.38
CA THR A 102 45.08 7.98 3.05
C THR A 102 45.65 8.93 2.00
N HIS A 103 45.58 10.24 2.23
CA HIS A 103 46.02 11.24 1.25
C HIS A 103 47.38 11.86 1.59
N GLU A 104 47.71 11.95 2.89
CA GLU A 104 48.92 12.59 3.39
C GLU A 104 49.64 11.71 4.41
N ILE A 105 50.96 11.86 4.51
CA ILE A 105 51.76 11.18 5.53
C ILE A 105 51.38 11.75 6.90
N THR A 106 50.86 10.88 7.77
CA THR A 106 50.40 11.23 9.11
C THR A 106 51.10 10.34 10.14
N GLU A 107 51.66 10.93 11.19
CA GLU A 107 52.20 10.19 12.34
C GLU A 107 51.23 10.29 13.53
N ASP A 108 50.59 9.17 13.86
CA ASP A 108 49.68 9.09 14.99
C ASP A 108 50.36 8.71 16.30
N THR A 109 49.85 9.25 17.40
CA THR A 109 50.23 8.83 18.74
C THR A 109 49.44 7.61 19.20
N GLU A 110 49.95 6.88 20.18
CA GLU A 110 49.22 5.77 20.80
C GLU A 110 47.84 6.22 21.32
N ASP A 111 47.77 7.33 22.05
CA ASP A 111 46.53 7.82 22.65
C ASP A 111 45.48 8.14 21.58
N PHE A 112 45.87 8.78 20.47
CA PHE A 112 44.96 9.05 19.37
C PHE A 112 44.49 7.76 18.69
N CYS A 113 45.42 6.84 18.42
CA CYS A 113 45.11 5.55 17.79
C CYS A 113 44.09 4.76 18.59
N ILE A 114 44.26 4.64 19.91
CA ILE A 114 43.31 3.90 20.74
C ILE A 114 41.93 4.60 20.73
N ARG A 115 41.86 5.94 20.77
CA ARG A 115 40.59 6.66 20.65
C ARG A 115 39.90 6.41 19.32
N ALA A 116 40.65 6.39 18.22
CA ALA A 116 40.10 6.09 16.90
C ALA A 116 39.57 4.65 16.83
N LEU A 117 40.31 3.68 17.39
CA LEU A 117 39.88 2.28 17.47
C LEU A 117 38.63 2.11 18.35
N VAL A 118 38.49 2.87 19.43
CA VAL A 118 37.25 2.88 20.25
C VAL A 118 36.05 3.37 19.45
N ILE A 119 36.22 4.38 18.58
CA ILE A 119 35.14 4.85 17.70
C ILE A 119 34.76 3.76 16.69
N ILE A 120 35.75 3.10 16.09
CA ILE A 120 35.53 1.98 15.17
C ILE A 120 34.78 0.85 15.88
N ASP A 121 35.23 0.46 17.06
CA ASP A 121 34.61 -0.58 17.87
C ASP A 121 33.17 -0.24 18.25
N THR A 122 32.93 1.00 18.69
CA THR A 122 31.58 1.48 19.00
C THR A 122 30.66 1.33 17.79
N ALA A 123 31.14 1.70 16.59
CA ALA A 123 30.37 1.52 15.37
C ALA A 123 30.12 0.04 15.04
N LEU A 124 31.10 -0.83 15.22
CA LEU A 124 30.95 -2.27 15.04
C LEU A 124 29.92 -2.85 16.02
N GLN A 125 29.90 -2.40 17.27
CA GLN A 125 28.87 -2.81 18.24
C GLN A 125 27.45 -2.45 17.77
N TYR A 126 27.28 -1.27 17.16
CA TYR A 126 26.01 -0.89 16.53
C TYR A 126 25.65 -1.78 15.34
N LEU A 127 26.61 -2.06 14.45
CA LEU A 127 26.40 -2.88 13.25
C LEU A 127 26.16 -4.36 13.57
N ASN A 128 26.71 -4.85 14.69
CA ASN A 128 26.60 -6.22 15.16
C ASN A 128 25.52 -6.41 16.22
N ARG A 129 24.82 -5.35 16.63
CA ARG A 129 23.67 -5.45 17.51
C ARG A 129 22.65 -6.39 16.86
N LYS A 130 22.24 -7.43 17.60
CA LYS A 130 21.11 -8.26 17.18
C LYS A 130 19.87 -7.36 17.22
N ALA A 131 19.45 -6.84 16.08
CA ALA A 131 18.10 -6.32 15.95
C ALA A 131 17.15 -7.51 16.19
N GLU A 132 16.17 -7.36 17.08
CA GLU A 132 15.07 -8.32 17.14
C GLU A 132 14.46 -8.43 15.76
N GLU A 133 14.48 -9.63 15.18
CA GLU A 133 13.84 -9.87 13.90
C GLU A 133 12.35 -9.57 14.05
N PHE A 134 11.80 -8.82 13.11
CA PHE A 134 10.38 -8.55 13.12
C PHE A 134 9.61 -9.84 12.86
N ASP A 135 8.88 -10.31 13.87
CA ASP A 135 8.06 -11.51 13.77
C ASP A 135 6.77 -11.20 13.00
N VAL A 136 6.79 -11.53 11.71
CA VAL A 136 5.66 -11.38 10.80
C VAL A 136 4.46 -12.19 11.30
N THR A 137 4.68 -13.39 11.85
CA THR A 137 3.61 -14.27 12.29
C THR A 137 2.89 -13.68 13.50
N ALA A 138 3.65 -13.28 14.52
CA ALA A 138 3.09 -12.65 15.71
C ALA A 138 2.39 -11.32 15.38
N PHE A 139 2.85 -10.58 14.37
CA PHE A 139 2.13 -9.40 13.90
C PHE A 139 0.80 -9.78 13.23
N VAL A 140 0.82 -10.78 12.33
CA VAL A 140 -0.39 -11.22 11.61
C VAL A 140 -1.43 -11.77 12.59
N ASP A 141 -1.02 -12.43 13.67
CA ASP A 141 -1.94 -12.87 14.74
C ASP A 141 -2.77 -11.72 15.31
N ARG A 142 -2.22 -10.49 15.35
CA ARG A 142 -2.95 -9.29 15.81
C ARG A 142 -3.99 -8.79 14.82
N ILE A 143 -3.83 -9.08 13.52
CA ILE A 143 -4.85 -8.79 12.50
C ILE A 143 -6.06 -9.71 12.70
N TYR A 144 -5.82 -10.94 13.16
CA TYR A 144 -6.84 -11.96 13.41
C TYR A 144 -7.25 -12.04 14.88
N ASP A 145 -6.89 -11.05 15.69
CA ASP A 145 -7.30 -10.98 17.10
C ASP A 145 -8.85 -10.92 17.20
N PRO A 146 -9.49 -11.71 18.09
CA PRO A 146 -10.94 -11.67 18.27
C PRO A 146 -11.51 -10.29 18.65
N HIS A 147 -10.67 -9.39 19.17
CA HIS A 147 -10.99 -8.02 19.55
C HIS A 147 -10.36 -6.99 18.59
N PHE A 148 -9.98 -7.40 17.37
CA PHE A 148 -9.55 -6.47 16.33
C PHE A 148 -10.60 -5.36 16.16
N VAL A 149 -10.16 -4.10 16.21
CA VAL A 149 -11.06 -2.95 16.06
C VAL A 149 -11.18 -2.61 14.58
N PRO A 150 -12.36 -2.80 13.93
CA PRO A 150 -12.54 -2.59 12.50
C PRO A 150 -12.69 -1.10 12.18
N SER A 151 -11.60 -0.34 12.32
CA SER A 151 -11.53 1.07 11.95
C SER A 151 -10.24 1.39 11.22
N GLU A 152 -10.30 2.42 10.37
CA GLU A 152 -9.13 2.93 9.64
C GLU A 152 -8.04 3.40 10.61
N GLU A 153 -8.40 4.17 11.64
CA GLU A 153 -7.48 4.72 12.64
C GLU A 153 -6.70 3.62 13.39
N TYR A 154 -7.41 2.57 13.84
CA TYR A 154 -6.77 1.45 14.53
C TYR A 154 -5.84 0.68 13.58
N ALA A 155 -6.31 0.37 12.37
CA ALA A 155 -5.53 -0.38 11.40
C ALA A 155 -4.26 0.37 10.97
N GLN A 156 -4.34 1.68 10.75
CA GLN A 156 -3.18 2.52 10.45
C GLN A 156 -2.17 2.53 11.61
N THR A 157 -2.66 2.67 12.84
CA THR A 157 -1.81 2.63 14.04
C THR A 157 -1.14 1.27 14.23
N LEU A 158 -1.87 0.18 13.98
CA LEU A 158 -1.35 -1.18 14.02
C LEU A 158 -0.26 -1.38 12.96
N VAL A 159 -0.55 -1.05 11.70
CA VAL A 159 0.36 -1.22 10.55
C VAL A 159 1.58 -0.31 10.62
N SER A 160 1.50 0.85 11.28
CA SER A 160 2.67 1.74 11.48
C SER A 160 3.83 1.09 12.24
N GLN A 161 3.57 -0.03 12.92
CA GLN A 161 4.57 -0.82 13.64
C GLN A 161 5.30 -1.81 12.72
N VAL A 162 4.88 -1.99 11.47
CA VAL A 162 5.54 -2.91 10.53
C VAL A 162 6.71 -2.19 9.84
N PRO A 163 7.93 -2.74 9.88
CA PRO A 163 9.03 -2.23 9.08
C PRO A 163 8.71 -2.21 7.59
N VAL A 164 9.10 -1.15 6.86
CA VAL A 164 8.74 -0.96 5.44
C VAL A 164 9.17 -2.15 4.58
N ASN A 165 10.33 -2.76 4.86
CA ASN A 165 10.84 -3.93 4.15
C ASN A 165 10.09 -5.24 4.47
N LYS A 166 9.17 -5.23 5.45
CA LYS A 166 8.35 -6.39 5.88
C LYS A 166 6.86 -6.24 5.54
N ILE A 167 6.45 -5.11 4.95
CA ILE A 167 5.04 -4.86 4.61
C ILE A 167 4.48 -5.93 3.66
N LEU A 168 5.23 -6.30 2.62
CA LEU A 168 4.79 -7.35 1.69
C LEU A 168 4.69 -8.72 2.38
N ASP A 169 5.65 -9.08 3.22
CA ASP A 169 5.63 -10.35 3.96
C ASP A 169 4.38 -10.45 4.85
N VAL A 170 4.08 -9.38 5.60
CA VAL A 170 2.86 -9.27 6.42
C VAL A 170 1.62 -9.38 5.55
N PHE A 171 1.57 -8.67 4.41
CA PHE A 171 0.44 -8.72 3.50
C PHE A 171 0.19 -10.14 2.98
N LEU A 172 1.23 -10.82 2.50
CA LEU A 172 1.12 -12.15 1.91
C LEU A 172 0.70 -13.18 2.95
N GLN A 173 1.31 -13.18 4.14
CA GLN A 173 0.95 -14.10 5.21
C GLN A 173 -0.46 -13.83 5.74
N ALA A 174 -0.83 -12.55 5.92
CA ALA A 174 -2.19 -12.18 6.27
C ALA A 174 -3.17 -12.65 5.19
N PHE A 175 -2.87 -12.45 3.90
CA PHE A 175 -3.75 -12.87 2.81
C PHE A 175 -3.96 -14.38 2.77
N GLU A 176 -2.94 -15.20 3.05
CA GLU A 176 -3.11 -16.65 3.13
C GLU A 176 -4.05 -17.07 4.25
N ARG A 177 -3.99 -16.35 5.38
CA ARG A 177 -4.82 -16.56 6.56
C ARG A 177 -6.19 -15.87 6.49
N ARG A 178 -6.57 -15.27 5.34
CA ARG A 178 -7.81 -14.47 5.15
C ARG A 178 -9.11 -15.14 5.57
N LEU A 179 -9.12 -16.47 5.67
CA LEU A 179 -10.29 -17.26 6.07
C LEU A 179 -10.44 -17.39 7.60
N GLU A 180 -9.42 -17.02 8.37
CA GLU A 180 -9.44 -17.09 9.84
C GLU A 180 -10.24 -15.94 10.47
N GLY A 181 -10.47 -14.85 9.73
CA GLY A 181 -11.14 -13.65 10.23
C GLY A 181 -12.35 -13.23 9.41
N ASN A 182 -13.12 -12.29 9.96
CA ASN A 182 -14.18 -11.65 9.21
C ASN A 182 -13.58 -10.70 8.16
N THR A 183 -13.77 -11.05 6.88
CA THR A 183 -13.20 -10.30 5.74
C THR A 183 -13.62 -8.83 5.68
N LYS A 184 -14.75 -8.44 6.31
CA LYS A 184 -15.18 -7.03 6.38
C LYS A 184 -14.41 -6.23 7.42
N ASP A 185 -13.92 -6.90 8.46
CA ASP A 185 -13.23 -6.27 9.58
C ASP A 185 -11.74 -6.16 9.23
N ILE A 186 -11.13 -7.29 8.86
CA ILE A 186 -9.70 -7.35 8.53
C ILE A 186 -9.33 -6.57 7.27
N LYS A 187 -10.28 -6.22 6.38
CA LYS A 187 -10.00 -5.38 5.19
C LYS A 187 -9.30 -4.07 5.57
N HIS A 188 -9.59 -3.52 6.75
CA HIS A 188 -8.99 -2.27 7.21
C HIS A 188 -7.47 -2.41 7.39
N ALA A 189 -6.99 -3.58 7.83
CA ALA A 189 -5.56 -3.87 7.88
C ALA A 189 -4.94 -3.91 6.47
N PHE A 190 -5.62 -4.50 5.48
CA PHE A 190 -5.15 -4.52 4.09
C PHE A 190 -5.14 -3.12 3.47
N GLU A 191 -6.18 -2.30 3.71
CA GLU A 191 -6.24 -0.90 3.30
C GLU A 191 -5.06 -0.10 3.88
N ALA A 192 -4.77 -0.27 5.17
CA ALA A 192 -3.62 0.36 5.82
C ALA A 192 -2.27 -0.14 5.28
N LEU A 193 -2.12 -1.45 5.01
CA LEU A 193 -0.91 -2.00 4.38
C LEU A 193 -0.66 -1.38 3.00
N TYR A 194 -1.69 -1.21 2.18
CA TYR A 194 -1.55 -0.55 0.87
C TYR A 194 -1.18 0.94 0.94
N GLN A 195 -1.41 1.62 2.07
CA GLN A 195 -1.03 3.02 2.24
C GLN A 195 0.48 3.18 2.45
N VAL A 196 1.13 2.18 3.05
CA VAL A 196 2.57 2.21 3.38
C VAL A 196 3.40 1.30 2.48
N MET A 197 2.77 0.42 1.70
CA MET A 197 3.45 -0.50 0.78
C MET A 197 4.15 0.27 -0.36
N PRO A 198 5.46 0.05 -0.57
CA PRO A 198 6.17 0.57 -1.73
C PRO A 198 5.51 0.17 -3.06
N GLU A 199 5.46 1.09 -4.04
CA GLU A 199 4.78 0.85 -5.33
C GLU A 199 5.30 -0.39 -6.08
N ASN A 200 6.60 -0.67 -5.98
CA ASN A 200 7.23 -1.84 -6.59
C ASN A 200 6.80 -3.18 -5.95
N GLN A 201 6.20 -3.17 -4.75
CA GLN A 201 5.69 -4.37 -4.08
C GLN A 201 4.19 -4.62 -4.34
N ILE A 202 3.44 -3.59 -4.74
CA ILE A 202 1.99 -3.70 -4.99
C ILE A 202 1.67 -4.76 -6.05
N ALA A 203 2.52 -4.87 -7.09
CA ALA A 203 2.33 -5.87 -8.15
C ALA A 203 2.32 -7.31 -7.60
N GLN A 204 3.22 -7.63 -6.65
CA GLN A 204 3.31 -8.97 -6.06
C GLN A 204 2.09 -9.28 -5.17
N ALA A 205 1.62 -8.29 -4.40
CA ALA A 205 0.40 -8.41 -3.61
C ALA A 205 -0.84 -8.68 -4.49
N VAL A 206 -0.96 -7.94 -5.60
CA VAL A 206 -2.08 -8.09 -6.55
C VAL A 206 -2.00 -9.42 -7.30
N GLU A 207 -0.81 -9.85 -7.71
CA GLU A 207 -0.59 -11.14 -8.37
C GLU A 207 -1.12 -12.29 -7.50
N LYS A 208 -0.83 -12.24 -6.20
CA LYS A 208 -1.29 -13.25 -5.23
C LYS A 208 -2.81 -13.29 -5.09
N ILE A 209 -3.46 -12.13 -5.07
CA ILE A 209 -4.93 -12.05 -5.08
C ILE A 209 -5.48 -12.60 -6.39
N GLY A 210 -4.84 -12.27 -7.51
CA GLY A 210 -5.20 -12.75 -8.83
C GLY A 210 -5.15 -14.27 -8.94
N ASP A 211 -4.14 -14.91 -8.35
CA ASP A 211 -4.03 -16.37 -8.31
C ASP A 211 -5.21 -17.01 -7.55
N ALA A 212 -5.62 -16.43 -6.42
CA ALA A 212 -6.80 -16.88 -5.68
C ALA A 212 -8.09 -16.68 -6.49
N LEU A 213 -8.23 -15.52 -7.15
CA LEU A 213 -9.37 -15.21 -8.01
C LEU A 213 -9.45 -16.14 -9.24
N ARG A 214 -8.32 -16.60 -9.76
CA ARG A 214 -8.23 -17.46 -10.95
C ARG A 214 -9.00 -18.76 -10.76
N ILE A 215 -8.84 -19.38 -9.58
CA ILE A 215 -9.38 -20.72 -9.29
C ILE A 215 -10.72 -20.68 -8.54
N GLU A 216 -11.05 -19.57 -7.86
CA GLU A 216 -12.27 -19.49 -7.06
C GLU A 216 -13.52 -19.46 -7.96
N THR A 217 -14.54 -20.23 -7.58
CA THR A 217 -15.80 -20.40 -8.32
C THR A 217 -17.02 -19.93 -7.55
N GLU A 218 -16.93 -19.85 -6.23
CA GLU A 218 -18.03 -19.46 -5.37
C GLU A 218 -18.12 -17.92 -5.28
N ALA A 219 -19.30 -17.38 -5.58
CA ALA A 219 -19.48 -15.94 -5.74
C ALA A 219 -19.24 -15.14 -4.45
N SER A 220 -19.58 -15.69 -3.27
CA SER A 220 -19.35 -15.04 -1.98
C SER A 220 -17.87 -14.98 -1.59
N ASN A 221 -17.08 -16.00 -1.95
CA ASN A 221 -15.63 -16.03 -1.78
C ASN A 221 -14.95 -15.04 -2.72
N ILE A 222 -15.37 -14.98 -3.99
CA ILE A 222 -14.86 -13.98 -4.95
C ILE A 222 -15.14 -12.56 -4.46
N ALA A 223 -16.37 -12.29 -4.01
CA ALA A 223 -16.71 -11.02 -3.40
C ALA A 223 -15.85 -10.70 -2.17
N SER A 224 -15.42 -11.72 -1.43
CA SER A 224 -14.54 -11.52 -0.28
C SER A 224 -13.11 -11.21 -0.69
N LEU A 225 -12.60 -11.81 -1.76
CA LEU A 225 -11.28 -11.49 -2.32
C LEU A 225 -11.17 -10.04 -2.78
N PHE A 226 -12.25 -9.46 -3.33
CA PHE A 226 -12.26 -8.06 -3.73
C PHE A 226 -12.02 -7.07 -2.58
N ARG A 227 -12.30 -7.45 -1.32
CA ARG A 227 -12.02 -6.61 -0.15
C ARG A 227 -10.52 -6.38 0.07
N PHE A 228 -9.68 -7.25 -0.48
CA PHE A 228 -8.23 -7.19 -0.34
C PHE A 228 -7.56 -6.57 -1.57
N LEU A 229 -8.32 -6.21 -2.61
CA LEU A 229 -7.79 -5.62 -3.84
C LEU A 229 -7.95 -4.10 -3.81
N LYS A 230 -6.83 -3.37 -3.89
CA LYS A 230 -6.86 -1.91 -4.07
C LYS A 230 -7.49 -1.57 -5.43
N PRO A 231 -8.58 -0.77 -5.50
CA PRO A 231 -9.27 -0.50 -6.77
C PRO A 231 -8.39 0.07 -7.87
N SER A 232 -7.49 1.00 -7.54
CA SER A 232 -6.57 1.60 -8.51
C SER A 232 -5.53 0.63 -9.06
N SER A 233 -5.38 -0.55 -8.46
CA SER A 233 -4.42 -1.58 -8.88
C SER A 233 -5.05 -2.64 -9.79
N TRP A 234 -6.31 -2.45 -10.26
CA TRP A 234 -7.02 -3.41 -11.12
C TRP A 234 -6.24 -3.81 -12.38
N SER A 235 -5.53 -2.85 -12.98
CA SER A 235 -4.71 -3.07 -14.18
C SER A 235 -3.52 -4.00 -13.95
N LEU A 236 -3.09 -4.18 -12.70
CA LEU A 236 -1.98 -5.08 -12.33
C LEU A 236 -2.41 -6.55 -12.24
N LEU A 237 -3.71 -6.86 -12.25
CA LEU A 237 -4.18 -8.24 -12.34
C LEU A 237 -3.72 -8.90 -13.65
N GLN A 238 -3.42 -10.20 -13.58
CA GLN A 238 -3.08 -11.00 -14.76
C GLN A 238 -4.23 -10.96 -15.77
N ALA A 239 -3.90 -10.94 -17.07
CA ALA A 239 -4.87 -10.66 -18.12
C ALA A 239 -6.03 -11.67 -18.17
N ASP A 240 -5.75 -12.95 -17.98
CA ASP A 240 -6.74 -14.03 -17.91
C ASP A 240 -7.71 -13.83 -16.73
N VAL A 241 -7.17 -13.46 -15.57
CA VAL A 241 -7.94 -13.21 -14.35
C VAL A 241 -8.84 -11.99 -14.54
N ARG A 242 -8.29 -10.89 -15.06
CA ARG A 242 -9.05 -9.65 -15.31
C ARG A 242 -10.21 -9.90 -16.25
N ILE A 243 -9.97 -10.53 -17.41
CA ILE A 243 -11.03 -10.85 -18.40
C ILE A 243 -12.14 -11.69 -17.75
N ARG A 244 -11.75 -12.73 -17.01
CA ARG A 244 -12.69 -13.62 -16.31
C ARG A 244 -13.53 -12.86 -15.29
N VAL A 245 -12.88 -12.11 -14.41
CA VAL A 245 -13.54 -11.39 -13.31
C VAL A 245 -14.46 -10.30 -13.83
N GLU A 246 -14.04 -9.51 -14.83
CA GLU A 246 -14.90 -8.51 -15.48
C GLU A 246 -16.14 -9.18 -16.06
N ASN A 247 -15.98 -10.31 -16.76
CA ASN A 247 -17.11 -11.07 -17.29
C ASN A 247 -18.08 -11.53 -16.20
N MET A 248 -17.58 -11.98 -15.06
CA MET A 248 -18.40 -12.41 -13.92
C MET A 248 -19.20 -11.26 -13.30
N ILE A 249 -18.56 -10.10 -13.10
CA ILE A 249 -19.22 -8.91 -12.57
C ILE A 249 -20.29 -8.42 -13.55
N ILE A 250 -19.97 -8.33 -14.85
CA ILE A 250 -20.92 -7.92 -15.90
C ILE A 250 -22.11 -8.89 -15.96
N ALA A 251 -21.87 -10.20 -15.91
CA ALA A 251 -22.93 -11.21 -15.85
C ALA A 251 -23.80 -11.07 -14.59
N GLY A 252 -23.18 -10.73 -13.45
CA GLY A 252 -23.87 -10.37 -12.22
C GLY A 252 -24.82 -9.19 -12.42
N CYS A 253 -24.35 -8.10 -13.02
CA CYS A 253 -25.17 -6.92 -13.33
C CYS A 253 -26.35 -7.27 -14.25
N LYS A 254 -26.13 -8.12 -15.27
CA LYS A 254 -27.18 -8.56 -16.20
C LYS A 254 -28.34 -9.32 -15.52
N THR A 255 -28.13 -9.85 -14.31
CA THR A 255 -29.17 -10.54 -13.54
C THR A 255 -29.65 -9.73 -12.33
N GLY A 256 -29.07 -8.55 -12.09
CA GLY A 256 -29.27 -7.74 -10.89
C GLY A 256 -30.73 -7.32 -10.67
N THR A 257 -31.24 -7.57 -9.46
CA THR A 257 -32.56 -7.09 -9.01
C THR A 257 -32.51 -6.70 -7.54
N TYR A 258 -33.24 -5.65 -7.17
CA TYR A 258 -33.31 -5.13 -5.82
C TYR A 258 -34.76 -4.86 -5.41
N ASP A 259 -35.15 -5.43 -4.28
CA ASP A 259 -36.43 -5.17 -3.64
C ASP A 259 -36.24 -4.18 -2.47
N VAL A 260 -37.08 -3.16 -2.39
CA VAL A 260 -36.90 -2.07 -1.42
C VAL A 260 -37.10 -2.49 0.03
N TYR A 261 -37.77 -3.61 0.28
CA TYR A 261 -38.04 -4.11 1.62
C TYR A 261 -37.06 -5.20 2.03
N SER A 262 -36.62 -6.00 1.07
CA SER A 262 -35.90 -7.24 1.33
C SER A 262 -34.54 -7.33 0.63
N GLY A 263 -34.07 -6.19 0.10
CA GLY A 263 -32.72 -5.98 -0.40
C GLY A 263 -32.47 -6.63 -1.76
N ILE A 264 -31.18 -6.88 -2.03
CA ILE A 264 -30.73 -7.52 -3.25
C ILE A 264 -31.25 -8.96 -3.35
N LYS A 265 -31.81 -9.31 -4.51
CA LYS A 265 -32.33 -10.67 -4.78
C LYS A 265 -31.43 -11.45 -5.74
N LYS A 266 -30.87 -10.78 -6.73
CA LYS A 266 -30.00 -11.38 -7.75
C LYS A 266 -28.85 -10.44 -8.09
N GLY A 267 -27.77 -11.00 -8.62
CA GLY A 267 -26.59 -10.25 -9.03
C GLY A 267 -25.75 -9.58 -7.93
N PRO A 268 -25.57 -10.16 -6.72
CA PRO A 268 -24.75 -9.53 -5.68
C PRO A 268 -23.30 -9.30 -6.11
N LEU A 269 -22.72 -10.24 -6.86
CA LEU A 269 -21.37 -10.09 -7.39
C LEU A 269 -21.25 -8.90 -8.36
N GLY A 270 -22.31 -8.61 -9.12
CA GLY A 270 -22.35 -7.48 -10.05
C GLY A 270 -22.16 -6.13 -9.35
N THR A 271 -22.58 -6.01 -8.09
CA THR A 271 -22.51 -4.74 -7.35
C THR A 271 -21.07 -4.23 -7.22
N TRP A 272 -20.06 -5.10 -7.22
CA TRP A 272 -18.65 -4.71 -7.21
C TRP A 272 -18.20 -3.91 -8.44
N GLY A 273 -18.99 -3.93 -9.52
CA GLY A 273 -18.82 -3.03 -10.65
C GLY A 273 -18.89 -1.55 -10.25
N ASN A 274 -19.54 -1.19 -9.14
CA ASN A 274 -19.57 0.19 -8.68
C ASN A 274 -18.22 0.69 -8.14
N THR A 275 -17.40 -0.22 -7.61
CA THR A 275 -16.05 0.07 -7.09
C THR A 275 -15.00 -0.04 -8.19
N PHE A 276 -15.05 -1.13 -8.96
CA PHE A 276 -13.98 -1.47 -9.90
C PHE A 276 -14.29 -1.14 -11.36
N GLY A 277 -15.56 -0.94 -11.73
CA GLY A 277 -16.01 -0.81 -13.13
C GLY A 277 -15.33 0.31 -13.89
N ARG A 278 -14.86 1.36 -13.21
CA ARG A 278 -14.12 2.45 -13.85
C ARG A 278 -12.75 2.04 -14.42
N TYR A 279 -12.20 0.93 -13.94
CA TYR A 279 -10.90 0.39 -14.35
C TYR A 279 -11.03 -0.79 -15.33
N PHE A 280 -12.25 -1.14 -15.73
CA PHE A 280 -12.47 -2.29 -16.62
C PHE A 280 -11.94 -2.02 -18.02
N GLN A 281 -11.43 -3.07 -18.67
CA GLN A 281 -11.19 -3.03 -20.11
C GLN A 281 -12.51 -3.13 -20.87
N ARG A 282 -13.46 -3.93 -20.39
CA ARG A 282 -14.79 -4.12 -20.98
C ARG A 282 -15.84 -3.17 -20.39
N LYS A 283 -15.48 -1.90 -20.29
CA LYS A 283 -16.30 -0.88 -19.62
C LYS A 283 -17.64 -0.65 -20.31
N ASP A 284 -17.66 -0.66 -21.65
CA ASP A 284 -18.88 -0.48 -22.44
C ASP A 284 -19.85 -1.66 -22.27
N ASP A 285 -19.34 -2.89 -22.10
CA ASP A 285 -20.18 -4.05 -21.79
C ASP A 285 -20.86 -3.94 -20.43
N LEU A 286 -20.15 -3.37 -19.43
CA LEU A 286 -20.73 -3.06 -18.12
C LEU A 286 -21.77 -1.95 -18.24
N ALA A 287 -21.45 -0.86 -18.96
CA ALA A 287 -22.37 0.24 -19.21
C ALA A 287 -23.67 -0.25 -19.87
N GLN A 288 -23.56 -1.04 -20.94
CA GLN A 288 -24.71 -1.61 -21.63
C GLN A 288 -25.54 -2.51 -20.72
N ALA A 289 -24.91 -3.34 -19.87
CA ALA A 289 -25.63 -4.17 -18.91
C ALA A 289 -26.47 -3.31 -17.94
N LEU A 290 -25.91 -2.21 -17.42
CA LEU A 290 -26.62 -1.29 -16.52
C LEU A 290 -27.75 -0.53 -17.22
N ILE A 291 -27.53 -0.06 -18.45
CA ILE A 291 -28.54 0.63 -19.27
C ILE A 291 -29.73 -0.30 -19.53
N VAL A 292 -29.49 -1.57 -19.90
CA VAL A 292 -30.58 -2.54 -20.05
C VAL A 292 -31.34 -2.73 -18.75
N ARG A 293 -30.67 -2.76 -17.57
CA ARG A 293 -31.38 -2.85 -16.28
C ARG A 293 -32.23 -1.61 -16.00
N LEU A 294 -31.78 -0.41 -16.36
CA LEU A 294 -32.58 0.81 -16.22
C LEU A 294 -33.82 0.81 -17.12
N GLY A 295 -33.75 0.20 -18.31
CA GLY A 295 -34.88 0.13 -19.24
C GLY A 295 -35.85 -1.04 -19.05
N SER A 296 -35.66 -1.89 -18.03
CA SER A 296 -36.39 -3.16 -17.91
C SER A 296 -37.64 -3.04 -17.02
N ASP A 297 -37.51 -3.29 -15.72
CA ASP A 297 -38.60 -3.27 -14.76
C ASP A 297 -38.20 -2.63 -13.43
N TRP A 298 -39.19 -2.34 -12.58
CA TRP A 298 -39.01 -1.63 -11.32
C TRP A 298 -37.94 -2.24 -10.39
N TYR A 299 -37.79 -3.57 -10.35
CA TYR A 299 -36.80 -4.24 -9.49
C TYR A 299 -35.38 -4.14 -10.07
N THR A 300 -35.25 -4.26 -11.39
CA THR A 300 -33.96 -4.07 -12.08
C THR A 300 -33.49 -2.62 -12.04
N GLN A 301 -34.41 -1.66 -12.15
CA GLN A 301 -34.13 -0.23 -12.04
C GLN A 301 -33.60 0.11 -10.65
N ASN A 302 -34.28 -0.37 -9.60
CA ASN A 302 -33.84 -0.14 -8.22
C ASN A 302 -32.50 -0.81 -7.89
N TYR A 303 -32.10 -1.86 -8.61
CA TYR A 303 -30.74 -2.42 -8.47
C TYR A 303 -29.68 -1.40 -8.93
N VAL A 304 -29.88 -0.79 -10.10
CA VAL A 304 -28.99 0.28 -10.58
C VAL A 304 -29.07 1.49 -9.64
N GLY A 305 -30.28 1.87 -9.23
CA GLY A 305 -30.54 2.92 -8.27
C GLY A 305 -29.78 2.74 -6.95
N GLN A 306 -29.75 1.53 -6.41
CA GLN A 306 -29.12 1.26 -5.13
C GLN A 306 -27.59 1.27 -5.21
N TYR A 307 -27.02 0.70 -6.27
CA TYR A 307 -25.59 0.37 -6.30
C TYR A 307 -24.75 1.22 -7.25
N PHE A 308 -25.34 1.85 -8.26
CA PHE A 308 -24.57 2.44 -9.36
C PHE A 308 -24.79 3.94 -9.57
N MET A 309 -25.73 4.59 -8.88
CA MET A 309 -26.03 6.01 -9.13
C MET A 309 -24.81 6.94 -9.03
N TYR A 310 -23.88 6.67 -8.11
CA TYR A 310 -22.65 7.46 -7.97
C TYR A 310 -21.56 7.09 -9.00
N SER A 311 -21.55 5.83 -9.46
CA SER A 311 -20.53 5.31 -10.36
C SER A 311 -20.94 5.31 -11.83
N LEU A 312 -22.23 5.52 -12.13
CA LEU A 312 -22.79 5.54 -13.48
C LEU A 312 -22.01 6.47 -14.42
N PRO A 313 -21.75 7.75 -14.09
CA PRO A 313 -21.05 8.65 -15.01
C PRO A 313 -19.57 8.30 -15.23
N VAL A 314 -18.94 7.61 -14.28
CA VAL A 314 -17.56 7.14 -14.46
C VAL A 314 -17.49 5.78 -15.15
N ILE A 315 -18.61 5.07 -15.30
CA ILE A 315 -18.73 3.80 -16.04
C ILE A 315 -19.23 4.04 -17.46
N VAL A 316 -20.24 4.88 -17.67
CA VAL A 316 -20.79 5.17 -18.98
C VAL A 316 -20.17 6.48 -19.49
N THR A 317 -19.15 6.32 -20.34
CA THR A 317 -18.37 7.44 -20.87
C THR A 317 -18.47 7.60 -22.38
N ASP A 318 -18.91 6.57 -23.10
CA ASP A 318 -19.20 6.67 -24.54
C ASP A 318 -20.42 7.55 -24.80
N ASP A 319 -20.33 8.37 -25.84
CA ASP A 319 -21.31 9.42 -26.11
C ASP A 319 -22.71 8.88 -26.40
N GLU A 320 -22.82 7.78 -27.15
CA GLU A 320 -24.08 7.12 -27.48
C GLU A 320 -24.66 6.39 -26.27
N LEU A 321 -23.81 5.76 -25.47
CA LEU A 321 -24.23 5.10 -24.23
C LEU A 321 -24.67 6.10 -23.16
N VAL A 322 -24.07 7.29 -23.08
CA VAL A 322 -24.50 8.36 -22.16
C VAL A 322 -25.92 8.80 -22.50
N GLU A 323 -26.21 9.03 -23.78
CA GLU A 323 -27.56 9.39 -24.24
C GLU A 323 -28.59 8.35 -23.80
N LYS A 324 -28.34 7.07 -24.13
CA LYS A 324 -29.18 5.94 -23.71
C LYS A 324 -29.31 5.83 -22.19
N ALA A 325 -28.24 6.03 -21.44
CA ALA A 325 -28.25 5.94 -19.99
C ALA A 325 -29.11 7.04 -19.37
N THR A 326 -28.98 8.28 -19.83
CA THR A 326 -29.78 9.41 -19.33
C THR A 326 -31.26 9.27 -19.66
N ASP A 327 -31.58 8.77 -20.86
CA ASP A 327 -32.95 8.47 -21.28
C ASP A 327 -33.59 7.38 -20.38
N MET A 328 -32.91 6.25 -20.22
CA MET A 328 -33.37 5.15 -19.37
C MET A 328 -33.44 5.54 -17.89
N LEU A 329 -32.59 6.46 -17.43
CA LEU A 329 -32.63 6.97 -16.07
C LEU A 329 -33.85 7.87 -15.83
N ALA A 330 -34.18 8.75 -16.79
CA ALA A 330 -35.39 9.56 -16.75
C ALA A 330 -36.65 8.67 -16.79
N TYR A 331 -36.68 7.69 -17.69
CA TYR A 331 -37.74 6.68 -17.77
C TYR A 331 -37.94 5.92 -16.44
N ALA A 332 -36.85 5.44 -15.83
CA ALA A 332 -36.93 4.75 -14.55
C ALA A 332 -37.48 5.66 -13.43
N ALA A 333 -37.12 6.95 -13.44
CA ALA A 333 -37.51 7.89 -12.40
C ALA A 333 -38.96 8.41 -12.55
N LEU A 334 -39.42 8.67 -13.78
CA LEU A 334 -40.70 9.34 -14.06
C LEU A 334 -41.79 8.36 -14.47
N ASP A 335 -41.56 7.54 -15.49
CA ASP A 335 -42.56 6.59 -16.00
C ASP A 335 -42.79 5.44 -15.01
N ASN A 336 -41.71 4.72 -14.66
CA ASN A 336 -41.81 3.55 -13.77
C ASN A 336 -41.79 3.90 -12.28
N LYS A 337 -41.48 5.15 -11.95
CA LYS A 337 -41.40 5.66 -10.57
C LYS A 337 -40.57 4.76 -9.65
N ALA A 338 -39.43 4.28 -10.14
CA ALA A 338 -38.52 3.41 -9.40
C ALA A 338 -38.03 4.10 -8.13
N LYS A 339 -38.49 3.62 -6.97
CA LYS A 339 -38.38 4.33 -5.68
C LYS A 339 -36.93 4.66 -5.29
N VAL A 340 -36.01 3.72 -5.49
CA VAL A 340 -34.59 3.91 -5.13
C VAL A 340 -33.92 4.85 -6.13
N VAL A 341 -34.18 4.67 -7.43
CA VAL A 341 -33.69 5.58 -8.48
C VAL A 341 -34.12 7.00 -8.16
N ARG A 342 -35.40 7.21 -7.87
CA ARG A 342 -35.94 8.55 -7.57
C ARG A 342 -35.27 9.21 -6.37
N SER A 343 -35.13 8.45 -5.29
CA SER A 343 -34.49 8.92 -4.06
C SER A 343 -33.03 9.30 -4.32
N LYS A 344 -32.28 8.41 -4.96
CA LYS A 344 -30.83 8.59 -5.18
C LYS A 344 -30.51 9.59 -6.27
N LEU A 345 -31.35 9.75 -7.28
CA LEU A 345 -31.12 10.72 -8.36
C LEU A 345 -31.06 12.15 -7.82
N ILE A 346 -31.95 12.49 -6.88
CA ILE A 346 -31.94 13.78 -6.18
C ILE A 346 -30.59 14.01 -5.48
N ASP A 347 -30.04 12.98 -4.83
CA ASP A 347 -28.78 13.09 -4.08
C ASP A 347 -27.55 13.34 -4.98
N VAL A 348 -27.56 12.83 -6.23
CA VAL A 348 -26.34 12.73 -7.04
C VAL A 348 -26.31 13.56 -8.31
N CYS A 349 -27.47 13.92 -8.87
CA CYS A 349 -27.55 14.49 -10.22
C CYS A 349 -26.79 15.81 -10.40
N GLN A 350 -26.70 16.63 -9.36
CA GLN A 350 -25.90 17.87 -9.33
C GLN A 350 -24.41 17.64 -9.64
N ASN A 351 -23.89 16.49 -9.21
CA ASN A 351 -22.49 16.11 -9.35
C ASN A 351 -22.21 15.36 -10.65
N TYR A 352 -23.21 15.15 -11.51
CA TYR A 352 -23.00 14.51 -12.80
C TYR A 352 -22.23 15.43 -13.77
N PRO A 353 -21.46 14.85 -14.71
CA PRO A 353 -20.78 15.62 -15.76
C PRO A 353 -21.75 16.50 -16.56
N ALA A 354 -21.27 17.62 -17.11
CA ALA A 354 -22.10 18.58 -17.83
C ALA A 354 -23.01 17.93 -18.89
N LYS A 355 -22.43 17.06 -19.73
CA LYS A 355 -23.19 16.32 -20.76
C LYS A 355 -24.34 15.49 -20.18
N TRP A 356 -24.10 14.79 -19.07
CA TRP A 356 -25.13 14.02 -18.38
C TRP A 356 -26.25 14.92 -17.89
N LYS A 357 -25.92 16.09 -17.32
CA LYS A 357 -26.92 17.04 -16.82
C LYS A 357 -27.76 17.62 -17.96
N GLU A 358 -27.13 18.01 -19.07
CA GLU A 358 -27.82 18.54 -20.24
C GLU A 358 -28.81 17.53 -20.83
N LEU A 359 -28.37 16.29 -21.07
CA LEU A 359 -29.24 15.24 -21.61
C LEU A 359 -30.34 14.85 -20.62
N LEU A 360 -30.02 14.74 -19.33
CA LEU A 360 -31.01 14.41 -18.33
C LEU A 360 -32.07 15.52 -18.18
N LYS A 361 -31.71 16.81 -18.33
CA LYS A 361 -32.69 17.91 -18.40
C LYS A 361 -33.68 17.70 -19.53
N VAL A 362 -33.19 17.36 -20.73
CA VAL A 362 -34.03 17.09 -21.91
C VAL A 362 -34.99 15.94 -21.61
N TYR A 363 -34.47 14.78 -21.22
CA TYR A 363 -35.31 13.59 -21.02
C TYR A 363 -36.26 13.67 -19.82
N VAL A 364 -35.91 14.43 -18.77
CA VAL A 364 -36.82 14.73 -17.65
C VAL A 364 -37.93 15.68 -18.12
N GLN A 365 -37.61 16.69 -18.92
CA GLN A 365 -38.58 17.64 -19.45
C GLN A 365 -39.58 16.96 -20.41
N GLU A 366 -39.11 16.04 -21.25
CA GLU A 366 -39.96 15.24 -22.15
C GLU A 366 -40.95 14.33 -21.40
N ARG A 367 -40.58 13.89 -20.19
CA ARG A 367 -41.36 12.97 -19.34
C ARG A 367 -42.07 13.68 -18.18
N LYS A 368 -42.11 15.00 -18.20
CA LYS A 368 -42.66 15.82 -17.10
C LYS A 368 -44.12 15.44 -16.80
N GLU A 369 -44.89 15.07 -17.81
CA GLU A 369 -46.31 14.67 -17.69
C GLU A 369 -46.57 13.46 -16.77
N TYR A 370 -45.59 12.58 -16.56
CA TYR A 370 -45.75 11.41 -15.70
C TYR A 370 -45.69 11.76 -14.20
N ASP A 371 -45.02 12.86 -13.84
CA ASP A 371 -44.86 13.33 -12.46
C ASP A 371 -44.28 14.76 -12.42
N ASN A 372 -45.12 15.79 -12.55
CA ASN A 372 -44.69 17.19 -12.62
C ASN A 372 -43.84 17.62 -11.42
N ASP A 373 -44.30 17.31 -10.20
CA ASP A 373 -43.65 17.75 -8.97
C ASP A 373 -42.23 17.17 -8.84
N TYR A 374 -42.06 15.89 -9.20
CA TYR A 374 -40.74 15.27 -9.17
C TYR A 374 -39.85 15.74 -10.32
N ALA A 375 -40.39 15.90 -11.53
CA ALA A 375 -39.66 16.41 -12.67
C ALA A 375 -39.10 17.82 -12.39
N ASP A 376 -39.93 18.73 -11.86
CA ASP A 376 -39.51 20.09 -11.52
C ASP A 376 -38.41 20.10 -10.46
N LYS A 377 -38.51 19.25 -9.45
CA LYS A 377 -37.45 19.09 -8.45
C LYS A 377 -36.13 18.63 -9.07
N VAL A 378 -36.15 17.69 -10.01
CA VAL A 378 -34.92 17.23 -10.68
C VAL A 378 -34.36 18.30 -11.61
N LEU A 379 -35.21 19.01 -12.35
CA LEU A 379 -34.78 20.10 -13.24
C LEU A 379 -34.09 21.22 -12.47
N GLU A 380 -34.64 21.65 -11.32
CA GLU A 380 -34.03 22.65 -10.43
C GLU A 380 -32.63 22.21 -9.95
N LEU A 381 -32.44 20.92 -9.64
CA LEU A 381 -31.15 20.39 -9.23
C LEU A 381 -30.15 20.28 -10.39
N LEU A 382 -30.61 20.27 -11.64
CA LEU A 382 -29.74 20.16 -12.80
C LEU A 382 -29.28 21.52 -13.33
N GLU A 383 -29.96 22.62 -12.98
CA GLU A 383 -29.53 24.01 -13.24
C GLU A 383 -28.06 24.22 -12.87
#